data_AF-A0A7W1IH29-F1
#
_entry.id   AF-A0A7W1IH29-F1
#
_cell.length_a   1.000
_cell.length_b   1.000
_cell.length_c   1.000
_cell.angle_alpha   90.00
_cell.angle_beta   90.00
_cell.angle_gamma   90.00
#
_symmetry.space_group_name_H-M   'P 1'
#
loop_
_entity.id
_entity.type
_entity.pdbx_description
1 polymer ?
#
loop_
_entity_poly.entity_id
_entity_poly.type
_entity_poly.pdbx_seq_one_letter_code
_entity_poly.pdbx_strand_id
1 'polypeptide(L)'
;MPIQPPSAPAAPSPPSTGRFVTSVDNTSPAAVYRAADAARSELVEQLNQLQSQRREIAEQLQEDGSAATKSGLEQRLADVDKRIATTDKAIAEANARVAATAGIPGAVVPHVDPIRNGPPDEAFVLGGMLIVFVMFPMAIAFTRRLWKRTTSTVAALPQEILDRFARLDHAVDSIAVEVERIGEGQRFVTRVLAEGNRGAVGAGAAQPVDVGRDRVAARPSDGEQR
;
A
#
# COMPACT_ATOMS: atom_id res chain seq x y z
N MET A 1 -30.09 92.56 -1.19
CA MET A 1 -29.93 91.10 -1.41
C MET A 1 -28.44 90.79 -1.35
N PRO A 2 -27.92 90.11 -0.32
CA PRO A 2 -26.53 89.68 -0.31
C PRO A 2 -26.36 88.38 -1.11
N ILE A 3 -25.37 88.38 -1.99
CA ILE A 3 -24.94 87.29 -2.87
C ILE A 3 -24.06 86.28 -2.09
N GLN A 4 -24.43 85.00 -2.12
CA GLN A 4 -23.64 83.89 -1.56
C GLN A 4 -22.45 83.56 -2.49
N PRO A 5 -21.23 83.35 -1.96
CA PRO A 5 -20.12 82.81 -2.74
C PRO A 5 -20.27 81.29 -2.97
N PRO A 6 -19.72 80.73 -4.07
CA PRO A 6 -19.92 79.34 -4.47
C PRO A 6 -19.16 78.33 -3.58
N SER A 7 -19.81 77.21 -3.27
CA SER A 7 -19.28 76.09 -2.51
C SER A 7 -18.16 75.34 -3.26
N ALA A 8 -17.01 75.14 -2.61
CA ALA A 8 -15.91 74.31 -3.12
C ALA A 8 -16.23 72.80 -3.01
N PRO A 9 -15.77 71.95 -3.95
CA PRO A 9 -16.04 70.51 -3.95
C PRO A 9 -15.29 69.78 -2.83
N ALA A 10 -15.99 68.85 -2.16
CA ALA A 10 -15.47 68.03 -1.08
C ALA A 10 -14.34 67.09 -1.56
N ALA A 11 -13.23 67.05 -0.81
CA ALA A 11 -12.14 66.11 -1.03
C ALA A 11 -12.59 64.67 -0.69
N PRO A 12 -12.14 63.64 -1.44
CA PRO A 12 -12.47 62.25 -1.17
C PRO A 12 -11.81 61.79 0.14
N SER A 13 -12.61 61.25 1.06
CA SER A 13 -12.13 60.64 2.30
C SER A 13 -11.30 59.38 1.98
N PRO A 14 -10.17 59.14 2.68
CA PRO A 14 -9.38 57.93 2.47
C PRO A 14 -10.18 56.68 2.88
N PRO A 15 -9.98 55.53 2.21
CA PRO A 15 -10.68 54.29 2.56
C PRO A 15 -10.31 53.90 3.99
N SER A 16 -11.33 53.71 4.82
CA SER A 16 -11.18 53.07 6.12
C SER A 16 -10.74 51.63 5.89
N THR A 17 -9.44 51.39 5.96
CA THR A 17 -8.90 50.04 6.08
C THR A 17 -9.47 49.45 7.37
N GLY A 18 -10.51 48.63 7.23
CA GLY A 18 -11.12 47.86 8.29
C GLY A 18 -10.07 46.94 8.90
N ARG A 19 -9.35 47.44 9.90
CA ARG A 19 -8.54 46.62 10.78
C ARG A 19 -9.53 45.84 11.63
N PHE A 20 -9.85 44.62 11.22
CA PHE A 20 -10.45 43.63 12.09
C PHE A 20 -9.43 43.34 13.19
N VAL A 21 -9.49 44.12 14.26
CA VAL A 21 -8.92 43.74 15.53
C VAL A 21 -9.78 42.58 16.00
N THR A 22 -9.25 41.36 15.96
CA THR A 22 -9.79 40.27 16.77
C THR A 22 -9.44 40.64 18.21
N SER A 23 -10.17 41.62 18.79
CA SER A 23 -10.25 41.73 20.22
C SER A 23 -10.86 40.41 20.63
N VAL A 24 -10.08 39.59 21.34
CA VAL A 24 -10.71 38.62 22.21
C VAL A 24 -11.47 39.49 23.21
N ASP A 25 -12.74 39.78 22.92
CA ASP A 25 -13.63 40.62 23.71
C ASP A 25 -14.00 39.86 24.98
N ASN A 26 -12.99 39.71 25.84
CA ASN A 26 -13.08 39.24 27.23
C ASN A 26 -13.99 40.16 28.07
N THR A 27 -14.42 41.28 27.50
CA THR A 27 -15.31 42.30 28.07
C THR A 27 -16.76 42.16 27.63
N SER A 28 -17.10 41.27 26.68
CA SER A 28 -18.51 41.08 26.33
C SER A 28 -19.27 40.39 27.47
N PRO A 29 -20.51 40.80 27.81
CA PRO A 29 -21.32 40.11 28.81
C PRO A 29 -21.43 38.60 28.57
N ALA A 30 -21.45 38.19 27.29
CA ALA A 30 -21.47 36.79 26.87
C ALA A 30 -20.16 36.04 27.12
N ALA A 31 -19.00 36.70 27.03
CA ALA A 31 -17.72 36.09 27.40
C ALA A 31 -17.64 35.88 28.92
N VAL A 32 -18.10 36.85 29.71
CA VAL A 32 -18.09 36.77 31.17
C VAL A 32 -19.02 35.65 31.67
N TYR A 33 -20.22 35.53 31.10
CA TYR A 33 -21.14 34.43 31.40
C TYR A 33 -20.53 33.06 31.05
N ARG A 34 -19.96 32.91 29.85
CA ARG A 34 -19.31 31.65 29.43
C ARG A 34 -18.13 31.27 30.34
N ALA A 35 -17.33 32.24 30.77
CA ALA A 35 -16.24 32.00 31.70
C ALA A 35 -16.74 31.54 33.08
N ALA A 36 -17.84 32.14 33.58
CA ALA A 36 -18.47 31.73 34.83
C ALA A 36 -19.04 30.29 34.75
N ASP A 37 -19.70 29.95 33.64
CA ASP A 37 -20.25 28.61 33.42
C ASP A 37 -19.16 27.54 33.26
N ALA A 38 -18.06 27.86 32.56
CA ALA A 38 -16.90 26.99 32.45
C ALA A 38 -16.25 26.72 33.82
N ALA A 39 -16.07 27.76 34.65
CA ALA A 39 -15.53 27.61 36.00
C ALA A 39 -16.43 26.75 36.89
N ARG A 40 -17.75 26.91 36.79
CA ARG A 40 -18.72 26.04 37.48
C ARG A 40 -18.58 24.58 37.06
N SER A 41 -18.51 24.34 35.75
CA SER A 41 -18.42 22.99 35.18
C SER A 41 -17.16 22.25 35.63
N GLU A 42 -16.04 22.96 35.69
CA GLU A 42 -14.77 22.43 36.22
C GLU A 42 -14.89 22.02 37.70
N LEU A 43 -15.54 22.82 38.55
CA LEU A 43 -15.76 22.46 39.95
C LEU A 43 -16.67 21.23 40.12
N VAL A 44 -17.68 21.09 39.26
CA VAL A 44 -18.55 19.90 39.25
C VAL A 44 -17.76 18.65 38.87
N GLU A 45 -16.88 18.76 37.87
CA GLU A 45 -16.01 17.66 37.48
C GLU A 45 -15.06 17.26 38.63
N GLN A 46 -14.45 18.24 39.31
CA GLN A 46 -13.63 17.99 40.49
C GLN A 46 -14.41 17.31 41.62
N LEU A 47 -15.66 17.69 41.84
CA LEU A 47 -16.54 17.03 42.80
C LEU A 47 -16.79 15.57 42.44
N ASN A 48 -17.08 15.27 41.18
CA ASN A 48 -17.30 13.90 40.70
C ASN A 48 -16.04 13.02 40.90
N GLN A 49 -14.85 13.58 40.65
CA GLN A 49 -13.57 12.91 40.88
C GLN A 49 -13.34 12.62 42.36
N LEU A 50 -13.63 13.58 43.24
CA LEU A 50 -13.54 13.39 44.69
C LEU A 50 -14.55 12.35 45.21
N GLN A 51 -15.78 12.36 44.69
CA GLN A 51 -16.79 11.37 45.05
C GLN A 51 -16.40 9.95 44.60
N SER A 52 -15.76 9.83 43.45
CA SER A 52 -15.22 8.57 42.95
C SER A 52 -14.08 8.06 43.85
N GLN A 53 -13.12 8.93 44.20
CA GLN A 53 -12.03 8.60 45.14
C GLN A 53 -12.57 8.19 46.52
N ARG A 54 -13.60 8.87 47.01
CA ARG A 54 -14.26 8.54 48.28
C ARG A 54 -14.83 7.12 48.25
N ARG A 55 -15.51 6.74 47.16
CA ARG A 55 -16.09 5.40 47.00
C ARG A 55 -14.99 4.33 46.98
N GLU A 56 -13.92 4.58 46.23
CA GLU A 56 -12.77 3.66 46.14
C GLU A 56 -12.10 3.44 47.52
N ILE A 57 -11.86 4.51 48.29
CA ILE A 57 -11.30 4.40 49.64
C ILE A 57 -12.25 3.63 50.57
N ALA A 58 -13.56 3.85 50.46
CA ALA A 58 -14.55 3.14 51.26
C ALA A 58 -14.61 1.64 50.94
N GLU A 59 -14.45 1.27 49.66
CA GLU A 59 -14.34 -0.12 49.22
C GLU A 59 -13.06 -0.78 49.77
N GLN A 60 -11.90 -0.12 49.64
CA GLN A 60 -10.62 -0.60 50.20
C GLN A 60 -10.69 -0.82 51.72
N LEU A 61 -11.38 0.07 52.45
CA LEU A 61 -11.57 -0.04 53.90
C LEU A 61 -12.37 -1.29 54.30
N GLN A 62 -13.26 -1.77 53.43
CA GLN A 62 -14.03 -3.01 53.64
C GLN A 62 -13.19 -4.26 53.34
N GLU A 63 -12.28 -4.17 52.37
CA GLU A 63 -11.45 -5.31 51.92
C GLU A 63 -10.21 -5.57 52.81
N ASP A 64 -9.59 -4.52 53.38
CA ASP A 64 -8.34 -4.66 54.13
C ASP A 64 -8.53 -5.07 55.61
N GLY A 65 -7.78 -6.07 56.07
CA GLY A 65 -7.90 -6.62 57.44
C GLY A 65 -7.01 -5.97 58.51
N SER A 66 -5.98 -5.20 58.13
CA SER A 66 -4.97 -4.63 59.05
C SER A 66 -5.44 -3.34 59.72
N ALA A 67 -5.32 -3.25 61.06
CA ALA A 67 -5.75 -2.08 61.84
C ALA A 67 -4.97 -0.79 61.51
N ALA A 68 -3.68 -0.89 61.20
CA ALA A 68 -2.85 0.26 60.83
C ALA A 68 -3.24 0.82 59.45
N THR A 69 -3.55 -0.05 58.49
CA THR A 69 -4.01 0.34 57.15
C THR A 69 -5.37 1.04 57.22
N LYS A 70 -6.29 0.49 58.03
CA LYS A 70 -7.62 1.09 58.27
C LYS A 70 -7.52 2.51 58.79
N SER A 71 -6.70 2.75 59.82
CA SER A 71 -6.53 4.10 60.39
C SER A 71 -6.00 5.10 59.35
N GLY A 72 -5.06 4.70 58.49
CA GLY A 72 -4.56 5.55 57.40
C GLY A 72 -5.61 5.86 56.33
N LEU A 73 -6.42 4.87 55.94
CA LEU A 73 -7.52 5.05 54.98
C LEU A 73 -8.65 5.92 55.55
N GLU A 74 -8.98 5.77 56.83
CA GLU A 74 -9.95 6.63 57.53
C GLU A 74 -9.51 8.10 57.55
N GLN A 75 -8.22 8.37 57.78
CA GLN A 75 -7.67 9.73 57.70
C GLN A 75 -7.78 10.31 56.29
N ARG A 76 -7.49 9.51 55.26
CA ARG A 76 -7.64 9.93 53.85
C ARG A 76 -9.10 10.19 53.49
N LEU A 77 -10.02 9.35 53.95
CA LEU A 77 -11.45 9.54 53.75
C LEU A 77 -11.93 10.86 54.37
N ALA A 78 -11.49 11.15 55.60
CA ALA A 78 -11.80 12.42 56.27
C ALA A 78 -11.24 13.65 55.54
N ASP A 79 -10.06 13.54 54.91
CA ASP A 79 -9.52 14.61 54.07
C ASP A 79 -10.35 14.82 52.79
N VAL A 80 -10.70 13.74 52.09
CA VAL A 80 -11.56 13.78 50.90
C VAL A 80 -12.93 14.38 51.23
N ASP A 81 -13.54 14.01 52.36
CA ASP A 81 -14.82 14.56 52.81
C ASP A 81 -14.74 16.08 53.06
N LYS A 82 -13.63 16.59 53.62
CA LYS A 82 -13.40 18.04 53.78
C LYS A 82 -13.24 18.75 52.44
N ARG A 83 -12.55 18.12 51.48
CA ARG A 83 -12.38 18.65 50.13
C ARG A 83 -13.71 18.72 49.40
N ILE A 84 -14.53 17.67 49.47
CA ILE A 84 -15.91 17.65 48.94
C ILE A 84 -16.72 18.81 49.51
N ALA A 85 -16.75 18.97 50.83
CA ALA A 85 -17.51 20.04 51.48
C ALA A 85 -17.03 21.45 51.08
N THR A 86 -15.74 21.60 50.79
CA THR A 86 -15.15 22.86 50.31
C THR A 86 -15.53 23.12 48.85
N THR A 87 -15.45 22.10 47.99
CA THR A 87 -15.85 22.17 46.58
C THR A 87 -17.35 22.44 46.44
N ASP A 88 -18.20 21.84 47.27
CA ASP A 88 -19.65 22.10 47.27
C ASP A 88 -19.96 23.57 47.56
N LYS A 89 -19.25 24.20 48.50
CA LYS A 89 -19.37 25.65 48.76
C LYS A 89 -18.91 26.47 47.56
N ALA A 90 -17.79 26.10 46.95
CA ALA A 90 -17.29 26.77 45.75
C ALA A 90 -18.29 26.66 44.58
N ILE A 91 -18.96 25.51 44.42
CA ILE A 91 -20.02 25.31 43.43
C ILE A 91 -21.21 26.23 43.72
N ALA A 92 -21.64 26.36 44.98
CA ALA A 92 -22.71 27.28 45.35
C ALA A 92 -22.36 28.75 45.02
N GLU A 93 -21.13 29.18 45.29
CA GLU A 93 -20.64 30.50 44.90
C GLU A 93 -20.57 30.66 43.37
N ALA A 94 -20.10 29.65 42.65
CA ALA A 94 -20.03 29.66 41.19
C ALA A 94 -21.44 29.75 40.57
N ASN A 95 -22.41 29.02 41.11
CA ASN A 95 -23.82 29.11 40.71
C ASN A 95 -24.36 30.53 40.87
N ALA A 96 -24.05 31.19 41.99
CA ALA A 96 -24.45 32.58 42.20
C ALA A 96 -23.82 33.54 41.18
N ARG A 97 -22.55 33.34 40.80
CA ARG A 97 -21.87 34.13 39.76
C ARG A 97 -22.48 33.90 38.37
N VAL A 98 -22.79 32.65 38.02
CA VAL A 98 -23.50 32.31 36.77
C VAL A 98 -24.86 33.00 36.74
N ALA A 99 -25.64 32.91 37.82
CA ALA A 99 -26.94 33.58 37.91
C ALA A 99 -26.83 35.12 37.79
N ALA A 100 -25.85 35.73 38.46
CA ALA A 100 -25.61 37.17 38.40
C ALA A 100 -25.24 37.64 36.99
N THR A 101 -24.39 36.87 36.28
CA THR A 101 -23.97 37.19 34.91
C THR A 101 -25.06 36.91 33.88
N ALA A 102 -25.88 35.87 34.08
CA ALA A 102 -27.03 35.55 33.23
C ALA A 102 -28.10 36.65 33.21
N GLY A 103 -28.23 37.41 34.30
CA GLY A 103 -29.16 38.54 34.40
C GLY A 103 -28.78 39.77 33.54
N ILE A 104 -27.58 39.80 32.96
CA ILE A 104 -27.13 40.90 32.11
C ILE A 104 -27.72 40.71 30.70
N PRO A 105 -28.44 41.69 30.13
CA PRO A 105 -28.96 41.60 28.76
C PRO A 105 -27.86 41.30 27.74
N GLY A 106 -28.08 40.29 26.90
CA GLY A 106 -27.09 39.84 25.91
C GLY A 106 -25.98 38.94 26.45
N ALA A 107 -26.00 38.54 27.73
CA ALA A 107 -25.01 37.60 28.28
C ALA A 107 -25.30 36.13 27.91
N VAL A 108 -26.57 35.74 27.91
CA VAL A 108 -26.97 34.42 27.40
C VAL A 108 -27.14 34.52 25.89
N VAL A 109 -26.08 34.20 25.15
CA VAL A 109 -26.15 34.10 23.69
C VAL A 109 -26.48 32.65 23.34
N PRO A 110 -27.57 32.39 22.60
CA PRO A 110 -27.83 31.07 22.05
C PRO A 110 -26.61 30.60 21.26
N HIS A 111 -26.10 29.40 21.55
CA HIS A 111 -25.11 28.78 20.69
C HIS A 111 -25.75 28.58 19.32
N VAL A 112 -25.43 29.46 18.37
CA VAL A 112 -25.84 29.26 16.98
C VAL A 112 -24.92 28.17 16.46
N ASP A 113 -25.45 26.95 16.36
CA ASP A 113 -24.74 25.88 15.69
C ASP A 113 -24.32 26.39 14.31
N PRO A 114 -23.04 26.31 13.94
CA PRO A 114 -22.60 26.75 12.62
C PRO A 114 -23.40 25.95 11.60
N ILE A 115 -24.25 26.65 10.82
CA ILE A 115 -25.04 26.03 9.77
C ILE A 115 -24.04 25.33 8.84
N ARG A 116 -24.05 24.00 8.86
CA ARG A 116 -23.20 23.18 8.00
C ARG A 116 -23.71 23.34 6.57
N ASN A 117 -23.12 24.29 5.85
CA ASN A 117 -23.34 24.48 4.42
C ASN A 117 -22.58 23.40 3.65
N GLY A 118 -23.14 22.20 3.57
CA GLY A 118 -22.60 21.07 2.82
C GLY A 118 -23.68 20.02 2.55
N PRO A 119 -23.41 19.03 1.69
CA PRO A 119 -24.34 17.93 1.50
C PRO A 119 -24.68 17.29 2.85
N PRO A 120 -25.96 16.93 3.10
CA PRO A 120 -26.36 16.27 4.33
C PRO A 120 -25.52 15.02 4.59
N ASP A 121 -25.29 14.66 5.85
CA ASP A 121 -24.57 13.41 6.17
C ASP A 121 -25.27 12.20 5.56
N GLU A 122 -26.59 12.27 5.46
CA GLU A 122 -27.45 11.29 4.79
C GLU A 122 -27.08 11.11 3.31
N ALA A 123 -26.65 12.18 2.61
CA ALA A 123 -26.23 12.09 1.22
C ALA A 123 -24.93 11.30 1.07
N PHE A 124 -23.98 11.47 2.01
CA PHE A 124 -22.74 10.70 2.03
C PHE A 124 -22.98 9.25 2.43
N VAL A 125 -23.83 9.00 3.42
CA VAL A 125 -24.20 7.65 3.86
C VAL A 125 -24.94 6.90 2.73
N LEU A 126 -25.93 7.53 2.11
CA LEU A 126 -26.69 6.94 1.01
C LEU A 126 -25.80 6.69 -0.22
N GLY A 127 -24.93 7.65 -0.57
CA GLY A 127 -23.97 7.51 -1.65
C GLY A 127 -22.97 6.38 -1.40
N GLY A 128 -22.43 6.29 -0.18
CA GLY A 128 -21.56 5.19 0.23
C GLY A 128 -22.25 3.83 0.16
N MET A 129 -23.50 3.74 0.62
CA MET A 129 -24.28 2.50 0.58
C MET A 129 -24.57 2.06 -0.87
N LEU A 130 -24.92 3.00 -1.75
CA LEU A 130 -25.09 2.71 -3.19
C LEU A 130 -23.79 2.18 -3.81
N ILE A 131 -22.64 2.77 -3.45
CA ILE A 131 -21.35 2.31 -3.98
C ILE A 131 -21.05 0.89 -3.50
N VAL A 132 -21.19 0.59 -2.21
CA VAL A 132 -20.83 -0.71 -1.64
C VAL A 132 -21.78 -1.83 -2.07
N PHE A 133 -23.09 -1.57 -2.07
CA PHE A 133 -24.08 -2.62 -2.31
C PHE A 133 -24.51 -2.76 -3.77
N VAL A 134 -24.32 -1.73 -4.59
CA VAL A 134 -24.74 -1.75 -6.01
C VAL A 134 -23.54 -1.65 -6.93
N MET A 135 -22.80 -0.54 -6.86
CA MET A 135 -21.75 -0.27 -7.85
C MET A 135 -20.57 -1.23 -7.74
N PHE A 136 -20.15 -1.57 -6.52
CA PHE A 136 -19.01 -2.46 -6.27
C PHE A 136 -19.25 -3.90 -6.78
N PRO A 137 -20.33 -4.62 -6.40
CA PRO A 137 -20.59 -5.95 -6.95
C PRO A 137 -20.85 -5.92 -8.45
N MET A 138 -21.47 -4.86 -8.98
CA MET A 138 -21.69 -4.69 -10.42
C MET A 138 -20.36 -4.51 -11.16
N ALA A 139 -19.41 -3.73 -10.62
CA ALA A 139 -18.07 -3.58 -11.17
C ALA A 139 -17.33 -4.92 -11.22
N ILE A 140 -17.38 -5.72 -10.13
CA ILE A 140 -16.79 -7.07 -10.11
C ILE A 140 -17.43 -7.97 -11.17
N ALA A 141 -18.76 -7.93 -11.31
CA ALA A 141 -19.47 -8.72 -12.30
C ALA A 141 -19.09 -8.32 -13.74
N PHE A 142 -18.95 -7.02 -14.02
CA PHE A 142 -18.50 -6.52 -15.32
C PHE A 142 -17.07 -6.94 -15.63
N THR A 143 -16.14 -6.83 -14.68
CA THR A 143 -14.75 -7.27 -14.85
C THR A 143 -14.68 -8.77 -15.14
N ARG A 144 -15.41 -9.61 -14.37
CA ARG A 144 -15.49 -11.06 -14.63
C ARG A 144 -16.09 -11.37 -16.00
N ARG A 145 -17.12 -10.63 -16.41
CA ARG A 145 -17.78 -10.79 -17.72
C ARG A 145 -16.83 -10.45 -18.87
N LEU A 146 -16.00 -9.42 -18.72
CA LEU A 146 -15.04 -9.03 -19.75
C LEU A 146 -13.93 -10.08 -19.89
N TRP A 147 -13.33 -10.52 -18.78
CA TRP A 147 -12.29 -11.56 -18.79
C TRP A 147 -12.79 -12.89 -19.38
N LYS A 148 -13.99 -13.34 -19.00
CA LYS A 148 -14.56 -14.58 -19.54
C LYS A 148 -14.82 -14.51 -21.05
N ARG A 149 -15.09 -13.32 -21.60
CA ARG A 149 -15.28 -13.13 -23.05
C ARG A 149 -13.95 -13.08 -23.80
N THR A 150 -12.93 -12.46 -23.22
CA THR A 150 -11.61 -12.34 -23.86
C THR A 150 -10.86 -13.67 -23.90
N THR A 151 -11.00 -14.55 -22.89
CA THR A 151 -10.44 -15.90 -22.93
C THR A 151 -11.04 -16.76 -24.04
N SER A 152 -12.30 -16.53 -24.42
CA SER A 152 -12.95 -17.27 -25.51
C SER A 152 -12.50 -16.83 -26.91
N THR A 153 -11.78 -15.71 -27.03
CA THR A 153 -11.29 -15.14 -28.30
C THR A 153 -9.78 -15.19 -28.45
N VAL A 154 -9.03 -15.69 -27.46
CA VAL A 154 -7.65 -16.12 -27.71
C VAL A 154 -7.76 -17.38 -28.56
N ALA A 155 -7.78 -17.19 -29.88
CA ALA A 155 -7.71 -18.27 -30.84
C ALA A 155 -6.51 -19.14 -30.44
N ALA A 156 -6.79 -20.38 -30.03
CA ALA A 156 -5.75 -21.36 -29.80
C ALA A 156 -4.82 -21.34 -31.02
N LEU A 157 -3.50 -21.30 -30.78
CA LEU A 157 -2.49 -21.39 -31.83
C LEU A 157 -2.88 -22.56 -32.75
N PRO A 158 -3.13 -22.33 -34.05
CA PRO A 158 -3.61 -23.38 -34.95
C PRO A 158 -2.66 -24.58 -34.89
N GLN A 159 -3.20 -25.80 -34.74
CA GLN A 159 -2.36 -27.01 -34.68
C GLN A 159 -1.44 -27.15 -35.88
N GLU A 160 -1.84 -26.64 -37.04
CA GLU A 160 -1.01 -26.59 -38.23
C GLU A 160 0.30 -25.80 -38.03
N ILE A 161 0.29 -24.73 -37.22
CA ILE A 161 1.50 -23.97 -36.90
C ILE A 161 2.41 -24.78 -35.97
N LEU A 162 1.84 -25.49 -35.00
CA LEU A 162 2.59 -26.40 -34.12
C LEU A 162 3.22 -27.56 -34.90
N ASP A 163 2.48 -28.15 -35.83
CA ASP A 163 2.97 -29.23 -36.69
C ASP A 163 4.09 -28.74 -37.62
N ARG A 164 3.97 -27.52 -38.15
CA ARG A 164 5.03 -26.90 -38.94
C ARG A 164 6.29 -26.70 -38.09
N PHE A 165 6.15 -26.26 -36.84
CA PHE A 165 7.30 -26.14 -35.93
C PHE A 165 7.94 -27.49 -35.61
N ALA A 166 7.16 -28.53 -35.33
CA ALA A 166 7.69 -29.87 -35.09
C ALA A 166 8.44 -30.43 -36.31
N ARG A 167 7.93 -30.17 -37.52
CA ARG A 167 8.62 -30.55 -38.77
C ARG A 167 9.90 -29.74 -38.98
N LEU A 168 9.90 -28.45 -38.64
CA LEU A 168 11.10 -27.62 -38.70
C LEU A 168 12.17 -28.12 -37.72
N ASP A 169 11.77 -28.51 -36.51
CA ASP A 169 12.67 -29.06 -35.49
C ASP A 169 13.38 -30.33 -35.99
N HIS A 170 12.60 -31.30 -36.50
CA HIS A 170 13.16 -32.50 -37.11
C HIS A 170 14.02 -32.25 -38.34
N ALA A 171 13.67 -31.27 -39.17
CA ALA A 171 14.49 -30.89 -40.32
C ALA A 171 15.84 -30.31 -39.86
N VAL A 172 15.84 -29.50 -38.80
CA VAL A 172 17.08 -28.94 -38.21
C VAL A 172 17.95 -30.05 -37.63
N ASP A 173 17.38 -31.00 -36.89
CA ASP A 173 18.11 -32.17 -36.36
C ASP A 173 18.76 -32.99 -37.49
N SER A 174 18.01 -33.24 -38.58
CA SER A 174 18.55 -33.97 -39.73
C SER A 174 19.67 -33.20 -40.44
N ILE A 175 19.55 -31.87 -40.55
CA ILE A 175 20.60 -31.02 -41.12
C ILE A 175 21.86 -31.08 -40.25
N ALA A 176 21.72 -31.09 -38.92
CA ALA A 176 22.86 -31.16 -38.01
C ALA A 176 23.69 -32.45 -38.24
N VAL A 177 23.01 -33.60 -38.35
CA VAL A 177 23.66 -34.90 -38.61
C VAL A 177 24.30 -34.95 -40.00
N GLU A 178 23.63 -34.42 -41.01
CA GLU A 178 24.17 -34.42 -42.38
C GLU A 178 25.40 -33.51 -42.50
N VAL A 179 25.41 -32.36 -41.81
CA VAL A 179 26.58 -31.46 -41.75
C VAL A 179 27.76 -32.12 -41.05
N GLU A 180 27.52 -32.83 -39.95
CA GLU A 180 28.54 -33.63 -39.26
C GLU A 180 29.14 -34.68 -40.21
N ARG A 181 28.27 -35.44 -40.89
CA ARG A 181 28.67 -36.49 -41.84
C ARG A 181 29.41 -35.94 -43.06
N ILE A 182 28.99 -34.79 -43.62
CA ILE A 182 29.69 -34.13 -44.73
C ILE A 182 31.08 -33.67 -44.27
N GLY A 183 31.19 -33.12 -43.05
CA GLY A 183 32.46 -32.76 -42.44
C GLY A 183 33.40 -33.95 -42.29
N GLU A 184 32.88 -35.11 -41.87
CA GLU A 184 33.64 -36.36 -41.80
C GLU A 184 34.04 -36.88 -43.18
N GLY A 185 33.14 -36.84 -44.17
CA GLY A 185 33.42 -37.25 -45.54
C GLY A 185 34.54 -36.41 -46.18
N GLN A 186 34.51 -35.09 -45.95
CA GLN A 186 35.58 -34.19 -46.38
C GLN A 186 36.91 -34.52 -45.68
N ARG A 187 36.90 -34.70 -44.36
CA ARG A 187 38.09 -35.13 -43.61
C ARG A 187 38.65 -36.46 -44.10
N PHE A 188 37.79 -37.42 -44.40
CA PHE A 188 38.17 -38.73 -44.90
C PHE A 188 38.84 -38.63 -46.28
N VAL A 189 38.26 -37.87 -47.22
CA VAL A 189 38.85 -37.65 -48.55
C VAL A 189 40.19 -36.95 -48.44
N THR A 190 40.33 -35.91 -47.60
CA THR A 190 41.63 -35.25 -47.37
C THR A 190 42.65 -36.22 -46.79
N ARG A 191 42.24 -37.06 -45.84
CA ARG A 191 43.11 -38.10 -45.25
C ARG A 191 43.55 -39.12 -46.29
N VAL A 192 42.62 -39.64 -47.10
CA VAL A 192 42.91 -40.59 -48.18
C VAL A 192 43.81 -39.99 -49.26
N LEU A 193 43.59 -38.73 -49.67
CA LEU A 193 44.48 -38.05 -50.61
C LEU A 193 45.89 -37.85 -50.01
N ALA A 194 45.98 -37.51 -48.73
CA ALA A 194 47.26 -37.38 -48.02
C ALA A 194 47.98 -38.73 -47.84
N GLU A 195 47.24 -39.82 -47.60
CA GLU A 195 47.76 -41.18 -47.47
C GLU A 195 48.14 -41.80 -48.83
N GLY A 196 47.34 -41.57 -49.88
CA GLY A 196 47.63 -41.98 -51.26
C GLY A 196 48.89 -41.30 -51.83
N ASN A 197 49.13 -40.04 -51.45
CA ASN A 197 50.39 -39.36 -51.76
C ASN A 197 51.59 -39.89 -50.94
N ARG A 198 51.37 -40.59 -49.83
CA ARG A 198 52.41 -41.26 -49.03
C ARG A 198 52.64 -42.72 -49.42
N GLY A 199 51.66 -43.40 -50.01
CA GLY A 199 51.75 -44.81 -50.43
C GLY A 199 52.35 -45.05 -51.82
N ALA A 200 52.51 -44.01 -52.64
CA ALA A 200 53.10 -44.12 -53.98
C ALA A 200 54.56 -43.64 -54.07
N VAL A 201 55.17 -43.13 -52.99
CA VAL A 201 56.57 -42.66 -52.99
C VAL A 201 57.27 -42.95 -51.64
N GLY A 202 58.09 -44.01 -51.62
CA GLY A 202 59.09 -44.29 -50.55
C GLY A 202 59.23 -45.80 -50.24
N ALA A 203 60.04 -46.61 -50.93
CA ALA A 203 61.51 -46.71 -51.03
C ALA A 203 62.17 -47.71 -50.03
N GLY A 204 62.68 -48.83 -50.58
CA GLY A 204 63.74 -49.71 -50.02
C GLY A 204 63.23 -50.96 -49.28
N ALA A 205 63.70 -52.19 -49.51
CA ALA A 205 64.91 -52.67 -50.16
C ALA A 205 64.68 -54.04 -50.85
N ALA A 206 65.25 -54.21 -52.04
CA ALA A 206 65.29 -55.46 -52.78
C ALA A 206 66.32 -56.42 -52.17
N GLN A 207 65.97 -57.70 -52.05
CA GLN A 207 66.87 -58.77 -51.61
C GLN A 207 67.10 -59.75 -52.79
N PRO A 208 68.36 -60.13 -53.08
CA PRO A 208 68.73 -60.78 -54.34
C PRO A 208 68.34 -62.27 -54.39
N VAL A 209 68.01 -62.71 -55.61
CA VAL A 209 67.53 -64.04 -56.00
C VAL A 209 68.71 -65.01 -56.17
N ASP A 210 68.66 -66.15 -55.48
CA ASP A 210 69.59 -67.27 -55.63
C ASP A 210 69.10 -68.22 -56.75
N VAL A 211 70.01 -68.61 -57.65
CA VAL A 211 69.74 -69.42 -58.84
C VAL A 211 70.57 -70.68 -58.74
N GLY A 212 69.93 -71.79 -58.35
CA GLY A 212 70.57 -73.09 -58.15
C GLY A 212 69.79 -74.23 -58.79
N ARG A 213 70.33 -74.70 -59.92
CA ARG A 213 69.97 -75.88 -60.72
C ARG A 213 69.69 -77.14 -59.89
N ASP A 214 68.68 -77.94 -60.26
CA ASP A 214 68.90 -79.27 -60.85
C ASP A 214 67.62 -80.13 -60.94
N ARG A 215 67.59 -80.96 -61.99
CA ARG A 215 66.73 -82.14 -62.27
C ARG A 215 65.40 -81.90 -62.99
N VAL A 216 65.57 -81.64 -64.28
CA VAL A 216 64.72 -82.19 -65.34
C VAL A 216 64.93 -83.71 -65.39
N ALA A 217 63.87 -84.48 -65.20
CA ALA A 217 63.82 -85.89 -65.56
C ALA A 217 62.47 -86.22 -66.20
N ALA A 218 62.54 -86.57 -67.49
CA ALA A 218 61.66 -87.37 -68.34
C ALA A 218 60.14 -87.12 -68.37
N ARG A 219 59.56 -86.56 -69.45
CA ARG A 219 59.15 -87.18 -70.76
C ARG A 219 57.74 -87.85 -70.70
N PRO A 220 57.04 -88.09 -71.82
CA PRO A 220 56.22 -87.16 -72.61
C PRO A 220 54.77 -87.66 -72.86
N SER A 221 54.02 -86.84 -73.62
CA SER A 221 52.97 -87.18 -74.62
C SER A 221 51.81 -88.10 -74.25
N ASP A 222 50.59 -87.59 -74.39
CA ASP A 222 49.69 -87.90 -75.51
C ASP A 222 48.58 -86.81 -75.50
N GLY A 223 48.14 -86.25 -76.63
CA GLY A 223 47.13 -86.88 -77.50
C GLY A 223 45.78 -86.90 -76.76
N GLU A 224 44.64 -86.47 -77.26
CA GLU A 224 44.15 -86.29 -78.61
C GLU A 224 42.70 -85.77 -78.44
N GLN A 225 42.28 -84.86 -79.31
CA GLN A 225 40.93 -84.66 -79.86
C GLN A 225 39.70 -85.15 -79.05
N ARG A 226 38.76 -84.25 -78.77
CA ARG A 226 37.50 -84.10 -79.53
C ARG A 226 36.63 -82.98 -78.96
#